data_AF-A0A6J4YHV5-F1
#
_entry.id   AF-A0A6J4YHV5-F1
#
_cell.length_a   1.000
_cell.length_b   1.000
_cell.length_c   1.000
_cell.angle_alpha   90.00
_cell.angle_beta   90.00
_cell.angle_gamma   90.00
#
_symmetry.space_group_name_H-M   'P 1'
#
loop_
_entity.id
_entity.type
_entity.pdbx_description
1 polymer ?
#
loop_
_entity_poly.entity_id
_entity_poly.type
_entity_poly.pdbx_seq_one_letter_code
_entity_poly.pdbx_strand_id
1 'polypeptide(L)'
;MNEYQTILEALTEILQPYVPEGQAVNKDTDLVADLGLDSLKVMKILESAEDRFDISIPLNVLPDVRTVNDFVLQIKNLDGSG
;
A
#
# COMPACT_ATOMS: atom_id res chain seq x y z
N MET A 1 -8.44 -6.00 -16.96
CA MET A 1 -7.59 -5.30 -15.98
C MET A 1 -6.84 -6.36 -15.20
N ASN A 2 -5.53 -6.19 -14.98
CA ASN A 2 -4.76 -7.12 -14.18
C ASN A 2 -4.99 -6.79 -12.69
N GLU A 3 -5.10 -7.79 -11.81
CA GLU A 3 -5.25 -7.59 -10.34
C GLU A 3 -4.22 -6.60 -9.78
N TYR A 4 -2.96 -6.70 -10.22
CA TYR A 4 -1.92 -5.75 -9.86
C TYR A 4 -2.31 -4.29 -10.09
N GLN A 5 -2.93 -3.99 -11.23
CA GLN A 5 -3.34 -2.63 -11.58
C GLN A 5 -4.46 -2.16 -10.67
N THR A 6 -5.45 -3.02 -10.41
CA THR A 6 -6.57 -2.74 -9.50
C THR A 6 -6.09 -2.45 -8.08
N ILE A 7 -5.17 -3.28 -7.56
CA ILE A 7 -4.58 -3.10 -6.24
C ILE A 7 -3.76 -1.82 -6.18
N LEU A 8 -2.94 -1.55 -7.21
CA LEU A 8 -2.12 -0.34 -7.29
C LEU A 8 -2.98 0.93 -7.31
N GLU A 9 -4.07 0.94 -8.09
CA GLU A 9 -5.00 2.08 -8.13
C GLU A 9 -5.64 2.32 -6.75
N ALA A 10 -6.19 1.27 -6.13
CA ALA A 10 -6.80 1.37 -4.80
C ALA A 10 -5.78 1.80 -3.72
N LEU A 11 -4.55 1.26 -3.73
CA LEU A 11 -3.49 1.73 -2.83
C LEU A 11 -3.14 3.19 -3.09
N THR A 12 -3.08 3.62 -4.36
CA THR A 12 -2.82 5.02 -4.70
C THR A 12 -3.92 5.93 -4.15
N GLU A 13 -5.19 5.52 -4.22
CA GLU A 13 -6.31 6.25 -3.61
C GLU A 13 -6.18 6.35 -2.08
N ILE A 14 -5.76 5.27 -1.41
CA ILE A 14 -5.53 5.27 0.05
C ILE A 14 -4.35 6.17 0.41
N LEU A 15 -3.33 6.22 -0.43
CA LEU A 15 -2.11 7.00 -0.21
C LEU A 15 -2.26 8.48 -0.58
N GLN A 16 -3.12 8.83 -1.54
CA GLN A 16 -3.41 10.22 -1.97
C GLN A 16 -3.43 11.27 -0.85
N PRO A 17 -4.17 11.09 0.27
CA PRO A 17 -4.21 12.08 1.35
C PRO A 17 -2.88 12.24 2.12
N TYR A 18 -1.97 11.28 1.99
CA TYR A 18 -0.66 11.32 2.63
C TYR A 18 0.45 11.78 1.68
N VAL A 19 0.15 11.89 0.39
CA VAL A 19 1.13 12.25 -0.65
C VAL A 19 1.26 13.77 -0.69
N PRO A 20 2.49 14.31 -0.61
CA PRO A 20 2.70 15.74 -0.69
C PRO A 20 2.28 16.30 -2.06
N GLU A 21 1.74 17.50 -2.07
CA GLU A 21 1.29 18.17 -3.29
C GLU A 21 2.45 18.30 -4.30
N GLY A 22 2.20 17.85 -5.54
CA GLY A 22 3.19 17.87 -6.61
C GLY A 22 4.08 16.62 -6.70
N GLN A 23 3.91 15.64 -5.80
CA GLN A 23 4.61 14.36 -5.87
C GLN A 23 3.75 13.30 -6.56
N ALA A 24 4.33 12.62 -7.54
CA ALA A 24 3.67 11.50 -8.19
C ALA A 24 3.98 10.21 -7.42
N VAL A 25 2.93 9.52 -6.96
CA VAL A 25 3.07 8.15 -6.44
C VAL A 25 3.34 7.22 -7.61
N ASN A 26 4.48 6.54 -7.55
CA ASN A 26 4.81 5.48 -8.48
C ASN A 26 5.09 4.20 -7.69
N LYS A 27 5.24 3.10 -8.42
CA LYS A 27 5.50 1.78 -7.83
C LYS A 27 6.83 1.73 -7.04
N ASP A 28 7.78 2.59 -7.39
CA ASP A 28 9.11 2.68 -6.79
C ASP A 28 9.16 3.69 -5.62
N THR A 29 8.07 4.42 -5.36
CA THR A 29 7.92 5.39 -4.26
C THR A 29 8.03 4.66 -2.92
N ASP A 30 8.94 5.13 -2.07
CA ASP A 30 9.12 4.61 -0.72
C ASP A 30 8.11 5.23 0.24
N LEU A 31 7.32 4.37 0.88
CA LEU A 31 6.24 4.78 1.78
C LEU A 31 6.77 5.54 3.01
N VAL A 32 7.94 5.18 3.52
CA VAL A 32 8.49 5.79 4.73
C VAL A 32 9.49 6.88 4.38
N ALA A 33 10.41 6.61 3.47
CA ALA A 33 11.48 7.54 3.12
C ALA A 33 11.04 8.66 2.17
N ASP A 34 10.15 8.37 1.22
CA ASP A 34 9.70 9.33 0.19
C ASP A 34 8.43 10.07 0.64
N LEU A 35 7.45 9.35 1.20
CA LEU A 35 6.19 9.94 1.68
C LEU A 35 6.21 10.35 3.16
N GLY A 36 7.23 9.95 3.93
CA GLY A 36 7.32 10.30 5.36
C GLY A 36 6.18 9.71 6.18
N LEU A 37 5.72 8.49 5.85
CA LEU A 37 4.63 7.85 6.59
C LEU A 37 5.11 7.43 7.99
N ASP A 38 4.50 8.04 9.01
CA ASP A 38 4.67 7.64 10.40
C ASP A 38 4.02 6.29 10.68
N SER A 39 4.48 5.58 11.71
CA SER A 39 3.92 4.28 12.12
C SER A 39 2.40 4.28 12.29
N LEU A 40 1.82 5.39 12.78
CA LEU A 40 0.37 5.57 12.90
C LEU A 40 -0.33 5.68 11.54
N LYS A 41 0.28 6.39 10.58
CA LYS A 41 -0.29 6.51 9.22
C LYS A 41 -0.22 5.16 8.52
N VAL A 42 0.90 4.46 8.67
CA VAL A 42 1.07 3.10 8.14
C VAL A 42 -0.02 2.16 8.68
N MET A 43 -0.32 2.20 9.98
CA MET A 43 -1.43 1.42 10.56
C MET A 43 -2.78 1.76 9.94
N LYS A 44 -3.09 3.05 9.70
CA LYS A 44 -4.34 3.45 9.05
C LYS A 44 -4.44 3.01 7.59
N ILE A 45 -3.32 3.04 6.87
CA ILE A 45 -3.25 2.60 5.47
C ILE A 45 -3.48 1.09 5.40
N LEU A 46 -2.86 0.32 6.31
CA LEU A 46 -3.11 -1.11 6.45
C LEU A 46 -4.59 -1.38 6.71
N GLU A 47 -5.19 -0.73 7.71
CA GLU A 47 -6.61 -0.90 8.05
C GLU A 47 -7.53 -0.57 6.86
N SER A 48 -7.23 0.51 6.13
CA SER A 48 -7.98 0.88 4.92
C SER A 48 -7.81 -0.14 3.80
N ALA A 49 -6.63 -0.74 3.65
CA ALA A 49 -6.37 -1.77 2.67
C ALA A 49 -7.06 -3.09 3.06
N GLU A 50 -6.99 -3.50 4.32
CA GLU A 50 -7.69 -4.68 4.85
C GLU A 50 -9.20 -4.60 4.57
N ASP A 51 -9.85 -3.47 4.86
CA ASP A 51 -11.27 -3.24 4.58
C ASP A 51 -11.58 -3.21 3.08
N ARG A 52 -10.70 -2.59 2.27
CA ARG A 52 -10.90 -2.43 0.82
C ARG A 52 -10.77 -3.74 0.05
N PHE A 53 -9.84 -4.60 0.46
CA PHE A 53 -9.54 -5.87 -0.21
C PHE A 53 -10.15 -7.08 0.51
N ASP A 54 -10.80 -6.88 1.66
CA ASP A 54 -11.36 -7.96 2.49
C ASP A 54 -10.28 -9.00 2.89
N ILE A 55 -9.06 -8.52 3.18
CA ILE A 55 -7.92 -9.35 3.59
C ILE A 55 -7.42 -8.98 4.98
N SER A 56 -6.56 -9.81 5.56
CA SER A 56 -5.83 -9.49 6.78
C SER A 56 -4.33 -9.38 6.53
N ILE A 57 -3.75 -8.22 6.84
CA ILE A 57 -2.36 -7.87 6.57
C ILE A 57 -1.59 -7.89 7.90
N PRO A 58 -0.75 -8.91 8.15
CA PRO A 58 -0.04 -9.01 9.42
C PRO A 58 1.04 -7.93 9.53
N LEU A 59 1.19 -7.31 10.71
CA LEU A 59 2.21 -6.27 10.96
C LEU A 59 3.66 -6.73 10.65
N ASN A 60 3.90 -8.03 10.59
CA ASN A 60 5.19 -8.59 10.21
C ASN A 60 5.57 -8.32 8.74
N VAL A 61 4.64 -7.96 7.86
CA VAL A 61 4.97 -7.57 6.47
C VAL A 61 5.46 -6.13 6.37
N LEU A 62 5.21 -5.27 7.37
CA LEU A 62 5.64 -3.88 7.37
C LEU A 62 7.14 -3.66 7.10
N PRO A 63 8.08 -4.42 7.71
CA PRO A 63 9.50 -4.28 7.40
C PRO A 63 9.88 -4.68 5.96
N ASP A 64 9.09 -5.54 5.32
CA ASP A 64 9.25 -5.91 3.91
C ASP A 64 8.62 -4.85 2.98
N VAL A 65 7.49 -4.27 3.40
CA VAL A 65 6.77 -3.24 2.64
C VAL A 65 7.47 -1.88 2.71
N ARG A 66 8.40 -1.66 1.77
CA ARG A 66 9.10 -0.39 1.61
C ARG A 66 8.48 0.50 0.54
N THR A 67 8.16 -0.07 -0.61
CA THR A 67 7.63 0.67 -1.74
C THR A 67 6.16 0.34 -1.98
N VAL A 68 5.49 1.21 -2.73
CA VAL A 68 4.10 0.96 -3.18
C VAL A 68 4.00 -0.39 -3.91
N ASN A 69 4.99 -0.73 -4.75
CA ASN A 69 5.03 -2.03 -5.43
C ASN A 69 5.09 -3.20 -4.45
N ASP A 70 5.93 -3.11 -3.41
CA ASP A 70 6.05 -4.18 -2.42
C ASP A 70 4.71 -4.42 -1.73
N PHE A 71 4.02 -3.33 -1.39
CA PHE A 71 2.70 -3.41 -0.78
C PHE A 71 1.66 -4.07 -1.70
N VAL A 72 1.64 -3.70 -2.98
CA VAL A 72 0.77 -4.32 -3.99
C VAL A 72 1.03 -5.83 -4.07
N LEU A 73 2.30 -6.24 -4.08
CA LEU A 73 2.68 -7.65 -4.14
C LEU A 73 2.25 -8.39 -2.87
N GLN A 74 2.38 -7.79 -1.69
CA GLN A 74 1.91 -8.38 -0.44
C GLN A 74 0.40 -8.59 -0.45
N ILE A 75 -0.38 -7.57 -0.80
CA ILE A 75 -1.83 -7.67 -0.91
C ILE A 75 -2.22 -8.77 -1.89
N LYS A 76 -1.57 -8.81 -3.07
CA LYS A 76 -1.83 -9.86 -4.06
C LYS A 76 -1.53 -11.27 -3.54
N ASN A 77 -0.45 -11.44 -2.77
CA ASN A 77 -0.12 -12.73 -2.17
C ASN A 77 -1.12 -13.14 -1.08
N LEU A 78 -1.68 -12.18 -0.35
CA LEU A 78 -2.65 -12.39 0.74
C LEU A 78 -4.07 -12.63 0.23
N ASP A 79 -4.48 -11.94 -0.83
CA ASP A 79 -5.78 -12.09 -1.51
C ASP A 79 -5.98 -13.50 -2.07
N GLY A 80 -4.89 -14.25 -2.28
CA GLY A 80 -5.00 -15.70 -2.53
C GLY A 80 -5.65 -16.06 -3.86
N SER A 81 -5.60 -15.17 -4.85
CA SER A 81 -5.92 -15.48 -6.25
C SER A 81 -4.79 -16.33 -6.88
N GLY A 82 -4.69 -17.59 -6.45
CA GLY A 82 -3.88 -18.66 -7.02
C GLY A 82 -4.73 -19.84 -7.46
#